data_AF-A0A413FB32-F1
#
_entry.id   AF-A0A413FB32-F1
#
_cell.length_a   1.000
_cell.length_b   1.000
_cell.length_c   1.000
_cell.angle_alpha   90.00
_cell.angle_beta   90.00
_cell.angle_gamma   90.00
#
_symmetry.space_group_name_H-M   'P 1'
#
loop_
_entity.id
_entity.type
_entity.pdbx_description
1 polymer ?
#
loop_
_entity_poly.entity_id
_entity_poly.type
_entity_poly.pdbx_seq_one_letter_code
_entity_poly.pdbx_strand_id
1 'polypeptide(L)'
;MNAGHILDALEMIDDQYILEARDRNSLTSVKKSRSMRRALILAAVITALLSLCGFAAYKFGWFDPWLQEPSASPTETVQSAIESQIHKDYTIGVRVRKIRIDKDETARVAAMYTGSELAAERGWTDEYLAGHFVVVWAEYDVEYDHTKTFLDDGYTQQYFYLTQDVETGQWTIIDNTSPNTGAAAPDA
;
A
#
# COMPACT_ATOMS: atom_id res chain seq x y z
N MET A 1 -54.98 -51.40 43.58
CA MET A 1 -53.90 -50.39 43.66
C MET A 1 -54.06 -49.45 42.49
N ASN A 2 -54.03 -48.14 42.78
CA ASN A 2 -54.63 -47.07 41.98
C ASN A 2 -53.64 -46.52 40.95
N ALA A 3 -53.94 -46.66 39.65
CA ALA A 3 -53.13 -46.15 38.54
C ALA A 3 -53.37 -44.65 38.24
N GLY A 4 -54.19 -43.96 39.05
CA GLY A 4 -54.54 -42.55 38.84
C GLY A 4 -53.50 -41.52 39.30
N HIS A 5 -52.46 -41.89 40.04
CA HIS A 5 -51.56 -40.91 40.69
C HIS A 5 -50.34 -40.45 39.87
N ILE A 6 -50.07 -41.05 38.72
CA ILE A 6 -48.86 -40.73 37.92
C ILE A 6 -49.15 -39.65 36.87
N LEU A 7 -50.39 -39.58 36.36
CA LEU A 7 -50.75 -38.65 35.29
C LEU A 7 -50.98 -37.21 35.79
N ASP A 8 -51.57 -37.05 36.98
CA ASP A 8 -51.77 -35.73 37.60
C ASP A 8 -50.45 -35.00 37.92
N ALA A 9 -49.36 -35.74 38.17
CA ALA A 9 -48.06 -35.15 38.49
C ALA A 9 -47.32 -34.62 37.24
N LEU A 10 -47.69 -35.05 36.03
CA LEU A 10 -47.06 -34.62 34.79
C LEU A 10 -47.73 -33.38 34.20
N GLU A 11 -49.00 -33.13 34.49
CA GLU A 11 -49.74 -31.98 33.96
C GLU A 11 -49.30 -30.64 34.60
N MET A 12 -48.70 -30.68 35.80
CA MET A 12 -48.20 -29.50 36.51
C MET A 12 -46.76 -29.07 36.15
N ILE A 13 -46.04 -29.82 35.31
CA ILE A 13 -44.62 -29.54 35.04
C ILE A 13 -44.41 -28.43 33.99
N ASP A 14 -45.42 -28.05 33.22
CA ASP A 14 -45.13 -27.47 31.90
C ASP A 14 -45.13 -25.93 31.79
N ASP A 15 -45.78 -25.17 32.66
CA ASP A 15 -45.94 -23.73 32.36
C ASP A 15 -44.79 -22.84 32.85
N GLN A 16 -44.30 -23.04 34.09
CA GLN A 16 -43.29 -22.15 34.67
C GLN A 16 -41.92 -22.30 34.00
N TYR A 17 -41.50 -23.54 33.73
CA TYR A 17 -40.20 -23.80 33.10
C TYR A 17 -40.17 -23.42 31.62
N ILE A 18 -41.29 -23.54 30.90
CA ILE A 18 -41.39 -23.09 29.49
C ILE A 18 -41.33 -21.56 29.40
N LEU A 19 -42.04 -20.84 30.28
CA LEU A 19 -42.01 -19.38 30.29
C LEU A 19 -40.61 -18.84 30.64
N GLU A 20 -39.93 -19.42 31.61
CA GLU A 20 -38.58 -19.00 31.99
C GLU A 20 -37.54 -19.31 30.91
N ALA A 21 -37.66 -20.43 30.20
CA ALA A 21 -36.81 -20.76 29.06
C ALA A 21 -37.02 -19.78 27.89
N ARG A 22 -38.27 -19.35 27.64
CA ARG A 22 -38.62 -18.36 26.61
C ARG A 22 -38.02 -16.99 26.91
N ASP A 23 -38.12 -16.52 28.16
CA ASP A 23 -37.57 -15.22 28.55
C ASP A 23 -36.04 -15.21 28.57
N ARG A 24 -35.39 -16.30 28.98
CA ARG A 24 -33.94 -16.44 28.84
C ARG A 24 -33.50 -16.43 27.37
N ASN A 25 -34.26 -17.07 26.46
CA ASN A 25 -33.96 -17.04 25.02
C ASN A 25 -34.20 -15.67 24.37
N SER A 26 -35.21 -14.92 24.82
CA SER A 26 -35.47 -13.57 24.30
C SER A 26 -34.40 -12.58 24.74
N LEU A 27 -33.96 -12.64 26.00
CA LEU A 27 -32.88 -11.81 26.55
C LEU A 27 -31.52 -12.13 25.91
N THR A 28 -31.22 -13.40 25.64
CA THR A 28 -29.99 -13.78 24.94
C THR A 28 -30.01 -13.34 23.48
N SER A 29 -31.16 -13.45 22.80
CA SER A 29 -31.34 -12.97 21.42
C SER A 29 -31.18 -11.44 21.30
N VAL A 30 -31.78 -10.67 22.21
CA VAL A 30 -31.64 -9.20 22.24
C VAL A 30 -30.21 -8.77 22.57
N LYS A 31 -29.55 -9.44 23.53
CA LYS A 31 -28.13 -9.20 23.84
C LYS A 31 -27.22 -9.52 22.65
N LYS A 32 -27.48 -10.63 21.94
CA LYS A 32 -26.74 -11.06 20.74
C LYS A 32 -26.95 -10.10 19.55
N SER A 33 -28.16 -9.60 19.34
CA SER A 33 -28.46 -8.60 18.31
C SER A 33 -27.78 -7.26 18.61
N ARG A 34 -27.79 -6.82 19.87
CA ARG A 34 -27.15 -5.58 20.31
C ARG A 34 -25.62 -5.66 20.27
N SER A 35 -25.03 -6.81 20.59
CA SER A 35 -23.57 -7.03 20.46
C SER A 35 -23.15 -7.11 18.99
N MET A 36 -23.94 -7.75 18.12
CA MET A 36 -23.68 -7.81 16.67
C MET A 36 -23.74 -6.43 16.02
N ARG A 37 -24.73 -5.59 16.37
CA ARG A 37 -24.77 -4.19 15.90
C ARG A 37 -23.56 -3.39 16.35
N ARG A 38 -23.10 -3.56 17.60
CA ARG A 38 -21.87 -2.92 18.08
C ARG A 38 -20.63 -3.41 17.35
N ALA A 39 -20.54 -4.71 17.05
CA ALA A 39 -19.45 -5.28 16.26
C ALA A 39 -19.43 -4.74 14.83
N LEU A 40 -20.58 -4.59 14.18
CA LEU A 40 -20.69 -3.99 12.84
C LEU A 40 -20.31 -2.51 12.83
N ILE A 41 -20.72 -1.75 13.85
CA ILE A 41 -20.32 -0.33 13.99
C ILE A 41 -18.80 -0.22 14.21
N LEU A 42 -18.23 -1.06 15.08
CA LEU A 42 -16.78 -1.11 15.29
C LEU A 42 -16.03 -1.48 14.01
N ALA A 43 -16.52 -2.48 13.26
CA ALA A 43 -15.94 -2.85 11.97
C ALA A 43 -16.00 -1.68 10.97
N ALA A 44 -17.13 -0.99 10.85
CA ALA A 44 -17.26 0.16 9.96
C ALA A 44 -16.32 1.32 10.35
N VAL A 45 -16.18 1.60 11.65
CA VAL A 45 -15.24 2.63 12.16
C VAL A 45 -13.79 2.24 11.91
N ILE A 46 -13.42 0.97 12.12
CA ILE A 46 -12.08 0.46 11.84
C ILE A 46 -11.80 0.54 10.33
N THR A 47 -12.74 0.14 9.47
CA THR A 47 -12.58 0.25 8.02
C THR A 47 -12.44 1.71 7.58
N ALA A 48 -13.21 2.63 8.15
CA ALA A 48 -13.08 4.07 7.86
C ALA A 48 -11.71 4.61 8.30
N LEU A 49 -11.26 4.28 9.51
CA LEU A 49 -9.95 4.65 10.04
C LEU A 49 -8.80 4.02 9.23
N LEU A 50 -8.89 2.76 8.83
CA LEU A 50 -7.90 2.10 7.99
C LEU A 50 -7.87 2.68 6.57
N SER A 51 -9.02 3.06 6.00
CA SER A 51 -9.04 3.76 4.71
C SER A 51 -8.40 5.15 4.80
N LEU A 52 -8.65 5.87 5.90
CA LEU A 52 -8.10 7.20 6.14
C LEU A 52 -6.60 7.14 6.45
N CYS A 53 -6.17 6.16 7.24
CA CYS A 53 -4.76 5.91 7.58
C CYS A 53 -3.97 5.31 6.41
N GLY A 54 -4.57 4.43 5.60
CA GLY A 54 -3.93 3.86 4.42
C GLY A 54 -3.69 4.92 3.35
N PHE A 55 -4.68 5.79 3.12
CA PHE A 55 -4.55 6.92 2.18
C PHE A 55 -3.59 7.99 2.71
N ALA A 56 -3.56 8.22 4.03
CA ALA A 56 -2.56 9.09 4.66
C ALA A 56 -1.15 8.48 4.55
N ALA A 57 -0.96 7.19 4.82
CA ALA A 57 0.36 6.54 4.70
C ALA A 57 0.87 6.52 3.24
N TYR A 58 -0.02 6.40 2.26
CA TYR A 58 0.30 6.56 0.83
C TYR A 58 0.71 8.00 0.50
N LYS A 59 -0.03 9.01 1.00
CA LYS A 59 0.34 10.43 0.83
C LYS A 59 1.56 10.88 1.63
N PHE A 60 1.87 10.20 2.74
CA PHE A 60 3.01 10.49 3.62
C PHE A 60 4.24 9.62 3.31
N GLY A 61 4.23 8.86 2.21
CA GLY A 61 5.42 8.14 1.73
C GLY A 61 5.91 7.02 2.67
N TRP A 62 5.05 6.45 3.53
CA TRP A 62 5.50 5.42 4.48
C TRP A 62 5.88 4.11 3.78
N PHE A 63 5.30 3.84 2.61
CA PHE A 63 5.60 2.66 1.78
C PHE A 63 6.38 2.99 0.50
N ASP A 64 6.71 4.26 0.30
CA ASP A 64 7.46 4.72 -0.86
C ASP A 64 8.87 5.14 -0.40
N PRO A 65 9.95 4.45 -0.83
CA PRO A 65 11.32 4.83 -0.49
C PRO A 65 11.65 6.28 -0.91
N TRP A 66 10.86 6.85 -1.81
CA TRP A 66 11.03 8.15 -2.42
C TRP A 66 9.89 9.10 -2.06
N LEU A 67 10.25 10.25 -1.47
CA LEU A 67 9.33 11.38 -1.34
C LEU A 67 9.22 12.06 -2.71
N GLN A 68 8.38 11.50 -3.59
CA GLN A 68 8.19 11.98 -4.95
C GLN A 68 6.99 12.94 -5.07
N GLU A 69 7.07 13.86 -6.02
CA GLU A 69 5.95 14.69 -6.48
C GLU A 69 5.52 14.23 -7.89
N PRO A 70 4.37 13.53 -8.01
CA PRO A 70 3.87 13.09 -9.31
C PRO A 70 3.62 14.27 -10.28
N SER A 71 4.08 14.12 -11.52
CA SER A 71 3.99 15.13 -12.58
C SER A 71 3.54 14.50 -13.90
N ALA A 72 3.04 15.30 -14.84
CA ALA A 72 2.81 14.87 -16.21
C ALA A 72 4.11 14.51 -16.97
N SER A 73 5.26 14.88 -16.43
CA SER A 73 6.58 14.53 -16.95
C SER A 73 7.27 13.48 -16.06
N PRO A 74 7.63 12.29 -16.58
CA PRO A 74 8.25 11.24 -15.78
C PRO A 74 9.64 11.65 -15.27
N THR A 75 10.36 12.50 -16.00
CA THR A 75 11.66 13.01 -15.53
C THR A 75 11.50 14.04 -14.41
N GLU A 76 10.45 14.85 -14.41
CA GLU A 76 10.19 15.78 -13.29
C GLU A 76 9.83 15.02 -12.02
N THR A 77 9.03 13.95 -12.12
CA THR A 77 8.73 13.07 -10.99
C THR A 77 10.01 12.47 -10.40
N VAL A 78 10.90 11.90 -11.22
CA VAL A 78 12.16 11.36 -10.73
C VAL A 78 13.10 12.44 -10.18
N GLN A 79 13.14 13.62 -10.80
CA GLN A 79 13.92 14.73 -10.26
C GLN A 79 13.44 15.13 -8.86
N SER A 80 12.13 15.31 -8.68
CA SER A 80 11.55 15.65 -7.36
C SER A 80 11.84 14.58 -6.30
N ALA A 81 11.79 13.31 -6.68
CA ALA A 81 12.09 12.18 -5.82
C ALA A 81 13.54 12.21 -5.33
N ILE A 82 14.49 12.45 -6.25
CA ILE A 82 15.92 12.54 -5.95
C ILE A 82 16.19 13.75 -5.06
N GLU A 83 15.73 14.93 -5.46
CA GLU A 83 15.97 16.16 -4.69
C GLU A 83 15.36 16.08 -3.28
N SER A 84 14.22 15.43 -3.13
CA SER A 84 13.57 15.24 -1.83
C SER A 84 14.31 14.29 -0.88
N GLN A 85 15.36 13.59 -1.33
CA GLN A 85 16.25 12.87 -0.42
C GLN A 85 16.88 13.81 0.62
N ILE A 86 17.02 15.10 0.32
CA ILE A 86 17.51 16.11 1.27
C ILE A 86 16.68 16.21 2.55
N HIS A 87 15.41 15.77 2.51
CA HIS A 87 14.52 15.77 3.67
C HIS A 87 14.71 14.54 4.58
N LYS A 88 15.57 13.59 4.20
CA LYS A 88 15.99 12.50 5.06
C LYS A 88 17.00 13.04 6.07
N ASP A 89 16.82 12.69 7.34
CA ASP A 89 17.60 13.23 8.46
C ASP A 89 19.10 12.88 8.42
N TYR A 90 19.49 11.91 7.59
CA TYR A 90 20.87 11.50 7.34
C TYR A 90 21.44 11.99 5.99
N THR A 91 20.75 12.84 5.23
CA THR A 91 21.22 13.39 3.95
C THR A 91 21.63 14.86 4.11
N ILE A 92 22.82 15.22 3.67
CA ILE A 92 23.39 16.58 3.74
C ILE A 92 23.18 17.34 2.43
N GLY A 93 23.32 16.65 1.29
CA GLY A 93 23.29 17.29 -0.02
C GLY A 93 22.86 16.34 -1.11
N VAL A 94 22.17 16.87 -2.11
CA VAL A 94 21.76 16.14 -3.31
C VAL A 94 21.94 17.04 -4.53
N ARG A 95 22.48 16.49 -5.60
CA ARG A 95 22.58 17.20 -6.88
C ARG A 95 22.29 16.27 -8.05
N VAL A 96 21.19 16.53 -8.75
CA VAL A 96 20.90 15.87 -10.03
C VAL A 96 21.85 16.38 -11.11
N ARG A 97 22.55 15.46 -11.79
CA ARG A 97 23.45 15.78 -12.91
C ARG A 97 22.76 15.60 -14.24
N LYS A 98 22.12 14.44 -14.43
CA LYS A 98 21.51 14.06 -15.69
C LYS A 98 20.29 13.20 -15.43
N ILE A 99 19.28 13.39 -16.27
CA ILE A 99 18.05 12.62 -16.21
C ILE A 99 17.50 12.45 -17.62
N ARG A 100 17.07 11.24 -17.96
CA ARG A 100 16.48 10.95 -19.28
C ARG A 100 15.57 9.74 -19.21
N ILE A 101 14.57 9.72 -20.09
CA ILE A 101 13.83 8.50 -20.38
C ILE A 101 14.74 7.57 -21.17
N ASP A 102 14.90 6.34 -20.71
CA ASP A 102 15.63 5.29 -21.41
C ASP A 102 14.66 4.41 -22.18
N LYS A 103 14.50 4.68 -23.49
CA LYS A 103 13.53 3.99 -24.34
C LYS A 103 13.88 2.51 -24.56
N ASP A 104 15.16 2.19 -24.63
CA ASP A 104 15.62 0.82 -24.88
C ASP A 104 15.38 -0.03 -23.62
N GLU A 105 15.71 0.51 -22.45
CA GLU A 105 15.42 -0.15 -21.19
C GLU A 105 13.90 -0.22 -20.90
N THR A 106 13.15 0.82 -21.27
CA THR A 106 11.68 0.80 -21.22
C THR A 106 11.13 -0.38 -22.02
N ALA A 107 11.56 -0.54 -23.27
CA ALA A 107 11.11 -1.63 -24.13
C ALA A 107 11.51 -3.00 -23.57
N ARG A 108 12.75 -3.13 -23.09
CA ARG A 108 13.27 -4.38 -22.51
C ARG A 108 12.45 -4.81 -21.29
N VAL A 109 12.13 -3.88 -20.39
CA VAL A 109 11.43 -4.16 -19.14
C VAL A 109 9.94 -4.35 -19.38
N ALA A 110 9.32 -3.55 -20.26
CA ALA A 110 7.92 -3.75 -20.66
C ALA A 110 7.73 -5.17 -21.22
N ALA A 111 8.63 -5.64 -22.08
CA ALA A 111 8.59 -7.00 -22.64
C ALA A 111 8.72 -8.11 -21.57
N MET A 112 9.38 -7.83 -20.44
CA MET A 112 9.46 -8.77 -19.32
C MET A 112 8.14 -8.85 -18.54
N TYR A 113 7.34 -7.78 -18.53
CA TYR A 113 6.04 -7.74 -17.88
C TYR A 113 4.89 -8.24 -18.79
N THR A 114 4.99 -8.05 -20.10
CA THR A 114 4.00 -8.51 -21.10
C THR A 114 3.63 -9.98 -20.87
N GLY A 115 2.34 -10.24 -20.66
CA GLY A 115 1.81 -11.60 -20.40
C GLY A 115 2.26 -12.26 -19.09
N SER A 116 2.94 -11.54 -18.18
CA SER A 116 3.37 -12.09 -16.88
C SER A 116 2.22 -12.14 -15.87
N GLU A 117 2.28 -13.09 -14.93
CA GLU A 117 1.33 -13.17 -13.80
C GLU A 117 1.35 -11.88 -12.96
N LEU A 118 2.55 -11.32 -12.74
CA LEU A 118 2.70 -10.07 -11.98
C LEU A 118 2.03 -8.87 -12.66
N ALA A 119 2.09 -8.78 -13.99
CA ALA A 119 1.36 -7.75 -14.72
C ALA A 119 -0.17 -7.95 -14.60
N ALA A 120 -0.63 -9.21 -14.70
CA ALA A 120 -2.05 -9.54 -14.53
C ALA A 120 -2.56 -9.20 -13.11
N GLU A 121 -1.81 -9.53 -12.07
CA GLU A 121 -2.13 -9.18 -10.67
C GLU A 121 -2.21 -7.67 -10.45
N ARG A 122 -1.38 -6.89 -11.15
CA ARG A 122 -1.37 -5.42 -11.11
C ARG A 122 -2.37 -4.77 -12.07
N GLY A 123 -3.10 -5.56 -12.85
CA GLY A 123 -4.04 -5.08 -13.86
C GLY A 123 -3.38 -4.37 -15.05
N TRP A 124 -2.08 -4.58 -15.27
CA TRP A 124 -1.34 -4.01 -16.39
C TRP A 124 -1.56 -4.86 -17.64
N THR A 125 -2.35 -4.34 -18.59
CA THR A 125 -2.47 -4.94 -19.92
C THR A 125 -1.26 -4.61 -20.78
N ASP A 126 -1.08 -5.35 -21.87
CA ASP A 126 -0.02 -5.08 -22.83
C ASP A 126 -0.17 -3.67 -23.45
N GLU A 127 -1.41 -3.24 -23.69
CA GLU A 127 -1.72 -1.88 -24.14
C GLU A 127 -1.38 -0.83 -23.08
N TYR A 128 -1.66 -1.13 -21.81
CA TYR A 128 -1.29 -0.24 -20.71
C TYR A 128 0.23 -0.08 -20.63
N LEU A 129 0.99 -1.17 -20.66
CA LEU A 129 2.45 -1.13 -20.63
C LEU A 129 3.04 -0.37 -21.83
N ALA A 130 2.43 -0.48 -23.02
CA ALA A 130 2.91 0.20 -24.21
C ALA A 130 2.78 1.74 -24.14
N GLY A 131 1.79 2.27 -23.40
CA GLY A 131 1.51 3.71 -23.32
C GLY A 131 1.83 4.37 -21.98
N HIS A 132 1.83 3.59 -20.89
CA HIS A 132 1.79 4.09 -19.52
C HIS A 132 2.86 3.48 -18.62
N PHE A 133 3.93 2.93 -19.22
CA PHE A 133 5.11 2.47 -18.50
C PHE A 133 6.38 3.08 -19.12
N VAL A 134 7.25 3.62 -18.28
CA VAL A 134 8.56 4.15 -18.71
C VAL A 134 9.64 3.84 -17.70
N VAL A 135 10.87 3.74 -18.20
CA VAL A 135 12.08 3.69 -17.40
C VAL A 135 12.82 5.00 -17.55
N VAL A 136 13.11 5.65 -16.43
CA VAL A 136 13.93 6.85 -16.34
C VAL A 136 15.28 6.47 -15.76
N TRP A 137 16.34 6.91 -16.41
CA TRP A 137 17.70 6.80 -15.91
C TRP A 137 18.17 8.15 -15.40
N ALA A 138 18.83 8.16 -14.25
CA ALA A 138 19.40 9.37 -13.67
C ALA A 138 20.83 9.17 -13.19
N GLU A 139 21.59 10.26 -13.22
CA GLU A 139 22.89 10.43 -12.59
C GLU A 139 22.78 11.57 -11.58
N TYR A 140 23.23 11.33 -10.35
CA TYR A 140 23.18 12.34 -9.30
C TYR A 140 24.27 12.09 -8.25
N ASP A 141 24.59 13.12 -7.47
CA ASP A 141 25.46 13.00 -6.31
C ASP A 141 24.63 13.08 -5.03
N VAL A 142 25.00 12.30 -4.02
CA VAL A 142 24.46 12.42 -2.66
C VAL A 142 25.60 12.56 -1.65
N GLU A 143 25.40 13.42 -0.67
CA GLU A 143 26.26 13.57 0.49
C GLU A 143 25.45 13.23 1.75
N TYR A 144 26.01 12.40 2.62
CA TYR A 144 25.38 11.84 3.79
C TYR A 144 26.06 12.29 5.08
N ASP A 145 25.28 12.32 6.15
CA ASP A 145 25.79 12.50 7.50
C ASP A 145 26.31 11.16 8.04
N HIS A 146 27.63 10.95 7.93
CA HIS A 146 28.32 9.75 8.40
C HIS A 146 28.27 9.53 9.91
N THR A 147 27.72 10.47 10.70
CA THR A 147 27.40 10.23 12.11
C THR A 147 26.08 9.50 12.29
N LYS A 148 25.22 9.48 11.27
CA LYS A 148 23.87 8.90 11.28
C LYS A 148 23.72 7.69 10.36
N THR A 149 24.57 7.54 9.35
CA THR A 149 24.51 6.43 8.40
C THR A 149 25.89 5.91 8.01
N PHE A 150 25.94 4.69 7.48
CA PHE A 150 27.15 4.06 6.92
C PHE A 150 27.15 4.08 5.38
N LEU A 151 26.24 4.83 4.76
CA LEU A 151 26.18 4.98 3.30
C LEU A 151 27.33 5.86 2.83
N ASP A 152 28.05 5.41 1.81
CA ASP A 152 29.11 6.22 1.19
C ASP A 152 28.51 7.39 0.40
N ASP A 153 29.19 8.52 0.46
CA ASP A 153 28.89 9.66 -0.42
C ASP A 153 29.21 9.31 -1.86
N GLY A 154 28.63 10.10 -2.76
CA GLY A 154 29.21 10.32 -4.06
C GLY A 154 28.25 10.11 -5.21
N TYR A 155 28.86 9.88 -6.37
CA TYR A 155 28.19 9.74 -7.64
C TYR A 155 27.42 8.44 -7.71
N THR A 156 26.20 8.50 -8.24
CA THR A 156 25.39 7.33 -8.45
C THR A 156 24.62 7.40 -9.76
N GLN A 157 24.40 6.21 -10.32
CA GLN A 157 23.51 6.00 -11.46
C GLN A 157 22.41 5.04 -11.04
N GLN A 158 21.18 5.33 -11.46
CA GLN A 158 20.03 4.52 -11.08
C GLN A 158 18.95 4.54 -12.15
N TYR A 159 18.25 3.41 -12.30
CA TYR A 159 17.02 3.32 -13.07
C TYR A 159 15.82 3.38 -12.14
N PHE A 160 14.81 4.14 -12.57
CA PHE A 160 13.52 4.31 -11.93
C PHE A 160 12.45 3.81 -12.90
N TYR A 161 11.54 2.97 -12.40
CA TYR A 161 10.44 2.42 -13.17
C TYR A 161 9.18 3.20 -12.79
N LEU A 162 8.50 3.76 -13.78
CA LEU A 162 7.32 4.59 -13.56
C LEU A 162 6.12 4.07 -14.32
N THR A 163 4.95 4.26 -13.72
CA THR A 163 3.66 4.08 -14.38
C THR A 163 2.88 5.38 -14.41
N GLN A 164 2.06 5.56 -15.45
CA GLN A 164 1.17 6.71 -15.55
C GLN A 164 -0.21 6.36 -15.02
N ASP A 165 -0.75 7.22 -14.17
CA ASP A 165 -2.17 7.22 -13.85
C ASP A 165 -2.96 7.78 -15.04
N VAL A 166 -3.90 6.99 -15.58
CA VAL A 166 -4.62 7.33 -16.82
C VAL A 166 -5.67 8.43 -16.62
N GLU A 167 -6.13 8.66 -15.39
CA GLU A 167 -7.15 9.66 -15.09
C GLU A 167 -6.52 11.06 -14.97
N THR A 168 -5.38 11.12 -14.29
CA THR A 168 -4.66 12.36 -13.97
C THR A 168 -3.55 12.67 -14.97
N GLY A 169 -3.04 11.66 -15.68
CA GLY A 169 -1.87 11.77 -16.54
C GLY A 169 -0.55 11.89 -15.78
N GLN A 170 -0.55 11.75 -14.44
CA GLN A 170 0.64 11.87 -13.62
C GLN A 170 1.44 10.58 -13.57
N TRP A 171 2.77 10.71 -13.62
CA TRP A 171 3.71 9.61 -13.48
C TRP A 171 4.10 9.43 -12.02
N THR A 172 4.23 8.16 -11.61
CA THR A 172 4.66 7.78 -10.25
C THR A 172 5.71 6.69 -10.35
N ILE A 173 6.78 6.78 -9.55
CA ILE A 173 7.79 5.74 -9.38
C ILE A 173 7.16 4.58 -8.63
N ILE A 174 7.29 3.38 -9.20
CA ILE A 174 6.78 2.14 -8.62
C ILE A 174 7.90 1.21 -8.13
N ASP A 175 9.11 1.40 -8.64
CA ASP A 175 10.30 0.61 -8.30
C ASP A 175 11.57 1.35 -8.77
N ASN A 176 12.73 0.90 -8.32
CA ASN A 176 14.03 1.39 -8.77
C ASN A 176 15.13 0.32 -8.59
N THR A 177 16.19 0.38 -9.39
CA THR A 177 17.38 -0.47 -9.14
C THR A 177 18.11 -0.04 -7.88
N SER A 178 19.03 -0.85 -7.35
CA SER A 178 19.97 -0.34 -6.35
C SER A 178 20.84 0.78 -6.96
N PRO A 179 21.24 1.80 -6.18
CA PRO A 179 22.16 2.83 -6.65
C PRO A 179 23.49 2.20 -7.04
N ASN A 180 24.02 2.52 -8.23
CA ASN A 180 25.35 2.09 -8.64
C ASN A 180 26.38 3.13 -8.20
N THR A 181 26.86 3.00 -6.95
CA THR A 181 27.84 3.91 -6.32
C THR A 181 29.30 3.66 -6.75
N GLY A 182 29.55 2.62 -7.56
CA GLY A 182 30.89 2.24 -8.01
C GLY A 182 31.29 2.76 -9.39
N ALA A 183 30.38 3.43 -10.10
CA ALA A 183 30.71 4.07 -11.37
C ALA A 183 31.57 5.31 -11.08
N ALA A 184 32.78 5.37 -11.64
CA ALA A 184 33.55 6.62 -11.60
C ALA A 184 32.72 7.72 -12.28
N ALA A 185 32.58 8.87 -11.63
CA ALA A 185 31.97 10.03 -12.28
C ALA A 185 32.73 10.28 -13.59
N PRO A 186 32.05 10.36 -14.75
CA PRO A 186 32.72 10.82 -15.96
C PRO A 186 33.25 12.22 -15.70
N ASP A 187 34.52 12.47 -16.03
CA ASP A 187 35.19 13.76 -15.83
C ASP A 187 34.29 14.90 -16.33
N ALA A 188 34.07 15.89 -15.46
CA ALA A 188 33.14 17.01 -15.65
C ALA A 188 33.56 17.97 -16.77
#